data_AF-A0A4Y2PBF5-F1
#
_entry.id   AF-A0A4Y2PBF5-F1
#
_cell.length_a   1.000
_cell.length_b   1.000
_cell.length_c   1.000
_cell.angle_alpha   90.00
_cell.angle_beta   90.00
_cell.angle_gamma   90.00
#
_symmetry.space_group_name_H-M   'P 1'
#
loop_
_entity.id
_entity.type
_entity.pdbx_description
1 polymer ?
#
loop_
_entity_poly.entity_id
_entity_poly.type
_entity_poly.pdbx_seq_one_letter_code
_entity_poly.pdbx_strand_id
1 'polypeptide(L)'
;MFTALACLDTKNLNMPKWVHPFILGFMISALAMCFGANCMAPLNPARDFATRCFTAVAGYGSEVFTHRDYWWVGLFGPHIGAIVGGWLYYLGVELHWPETRDDEKTGEHHELTVALNSANDRKSAI
;
A
#
# COMPACT_ATOMS: atom_id res chain seq x y z
N MET A 1 5.51 -4.47 0.85
CA MET A 1 4.82 -3.73 -0.22
C MET A 1 4.19 -4.67 -1.24
N PHE A 2 4.92 -5.64 -1.80
CA PHE A 2 4.42 -6.63 -2.76
C PHE A 2 3.00 -7.14 -2.47
N THR A 3 2.80 -7.79 -1.33
CA THR A 3 1.50 -8.37 -0.96
C THR A 3 0.41 -7.31 -0.78
N ALA A 4 0.76 -6.12 -0.29
CA ALA A 4 -0.21 -5.03 -0.15
C ALA A 4 -0.71 -4.57 -1.52
N LEU A 5 0.19 -4.40 -2.50
CA LEU A 5 -0.19 -4.07 -3.88
C LEU A 5 -1.03 -5.19 -4.50
N ALA A 6 -0.62 -6.45 -4.34
CA ALA A 6 -1.37 -7.60 -4.84
C ALA A 6 -2.81 -7.68 -4.29
N CYS A 7 -3.01 -7.32 -3.03
CA CYS A 7 -4.33 -7.30 -2.39
C CYS A 7 -5.18 -6.08 -2.77
N LEU A 8 -4.54 -4.93 -3.05
CA LEU A 8 -5.23 -3.69 -3.39
C LEU A 8 -5.49 -3.55 -4.89
N ASP A 9 -4.80 -4.31 -5.73
CA ASP A 9 -4.99 -4.29 -7.17
C ASP A 9 -6.34 -4.91 -7.55
N THR A 10 -7.19 -4.08 -8.18
CA THR A 10 -8.50 -4.47 -8.70
C THR A 10 -8.40 -5.39 -9.91
N LYS A 11 -7.27 -5.41 -10.63
CA LYS A 11 -7.04 -6.30 -11.76
C LYS A 11 -6.69 -7.72 -11.31
N ASN A 12 -6.08 -7.86 -10.13
CA ASN A 12 -5.58 -9.12 -9.61
C ASN A 12 -6.64 -9.93 -8.83
N LEU A 13 -6.94 -9.51 -7.59
CA LEU A 13 -7.87 -10.25 -6.73
C LEU A 13 -9.31 -9.70 -6.78
N ASN A 14 -9.48 -8.45 -7.24
CA ASN A 14 -10.75 -7.73 -7.31
C ASN A 14 -11.63 -7.93 -6.06
N MET A 15 -11.02 -7.78 -4.89
CA MET A 15 -11.67 -8.04 -3.62
C MET A 15 -12.59 -6.89 -3.20
N PRO A 16 -13.72 -7.16 -2.53
CA PRO A 16 -14.53 -6.11 -1.94
C PRO A 16 -13.73 -5.27 -0.92
N LYS A 17 -13.86 -3.93 -1.05
CA LYS A 17 -13.06 -2.94 -0.30
C LYS A 17 -13.09 -3.09 1.22
N TRP A 18 -14.17 -3.64 1.79
CA TRP A 18 -14.33 -3.82 3.23
C TRP A 18 -13.43 -4.94 3.80
N VAL A 19 -12.93 -5.84 2.96
CA VAL A 19 -12.06 -6.96 3.38
C VAL A 19 -10.58 -6.55 3.42
N HIS A 20 -10.20 -5.47 2.73
CA HIS A 20 -8.83 -4.95 2.69
C HIS A 20 -8.14 -4.83 4.06
N PRO A 21 -8.73 -4.18 5.09
CA PRO A 21 -8.07 -4.04 6.39
C PRO A 21 -7.80 -5.39 7.08
N PHE A 22 -8.69 -6.36 6.92
CA PHE A 22 -8.52 -7.69 7.52
C PHE A 22 -7.35 -8.43 6.88
N ILE A 23 -7.27 -8.46 5.55
CA ILE A 23 -6.15 -9.14 4.86
C ILE A 23 -4.81 -8.47 5.12
N LEU A 24 -4.77 -7.14 5.11
CA LEU A 24 -3.54 -6.42 5.45
C LEU A 24 -3.13 -6.67 6.91
N GLY A 25 -4.09 -6.77 7.83
CA GLY A 25 -3.84 -7.14 9.22
C GLY A 25 -3.28 -8.56 9.38
N PHE A 26 -3.86 -9.55 8.70
CA PHE A 26 -3.36 -10.92 8.70
C PHE A 26 -1.99 -11.03 8.05
N MET A 27 -1.74 -10.30 6.96
CA MET A 27 -0.42 -10.21 6.34
C MET A 27 0.65 -9.71 7.32
N ILE A 28 0.37 -8.61 8.04
CA ILE A 28 1.32 -8.06 9.02
C ILE A 28 1.51 -9.02 10.19
N SER A 29 0.44 -9.67 10.65
CA SER A 29 0.48 -10.65 11.74
C SER A 29 1.32 -11.87 11.37
N ALA A 30 1.15 -12.41 10.17
CA ALA A 30 1.94 -13.52 9.66
C ALA A 30 3.42 -13.14 9.55
N LEU A 31 3.74 -11.95 9.06
CA LEU A 31 5.12 -11.43 9.02
C LEU A 31 5.74 -11.35 10.42
N ALA A 32 4.99 -10.84 11.40
CA ALA A 32 5.44 -10.75 12.78
C ALA A 32 5.67 -12.14 13.41
N MET A 33 4.80 -13.11 13.14
CA MET A 33 4.96 -14.48 13.64
C MET A 33 6.16 -15.20 13.01
N CYS A 34 6.41 -15.02 11.71
CA CYS A 34 7.51 -15.69 11.01
C CYS A 34 8.88 -15.04 11.27
N PHE A 35 8.94 -13.71 11.32
CA PHE A 35 10.22 -12.97 11.34
C PHE A 35 10.45 -12.13 12.60
N GLY A 36 9.49 -12.09 13.53
CA GLY A 36 9.54 -11.20 14.71
C GLY A 36 10.72 -11.46 15.65
N ALA A 37 11.25 -12.68 15.71
CA ALA A 37 12.38 -13.03 16.59
C ALA A 37 13.71 -12.37 16.18
N ASN A 38 13.85 -11.86 14.95
CA ASN A 38 15.11 -11.30 14.46
C ASN A 38 15.33 -9.86 14.93
N CYS A 39 14.39 -8.97 14.61
CA CYS A 39 14.46 -7.55 14.95
C CYS A 39 13.08 -6.96 15.22
N MET A 40 12.09 -7.80 15.55
CA MET A 40 10.68 -7.49 15.37
C MET A 40 10.39 -7.17 13.89
N ALA A 41 9.18 -6.72 13.56
CA ALA A 41 8.83 -6.23 12.23
C ALA A 41 8.71 -4.70 12.24
N PRO A 42 9.82 -3.93 12.22
CA PRO A 42 9.79 -2.47 12.13
C PRO A 42 9.44 -2.06 10.69
N LEU A 43 8.23 -2.40 10.25
CA LEU A 43 7.75 -2.19 8.88
C LEU A 43 7.38 -0.74 8.58
N ASN A 44 7.31 0.10 9.62
CA ASN A 44 6.88 1.49 9.51
C ASN A 44 7.89 2.39 10.22
N PRO A 45 8.60 3.25 9.47
CA PRO A 45 9.57 4.21 10.01
C PRO A 45 9.00 5.12 11.10
N ALA A 46 7.78 5.63 10.92
CA ALA A 46 7.12 6.49 11.90
C ALA A 46 6.78 5.73 13.18
N ARG A 47 6.39 4.45 13.07
CA ARG A 47 6.08 3.59 14.23
C ARG A 47 7.32 3.23 15.02
N ASP A 48 8.47 3.07 14.39
CA ASP A 48 9.72 2.76 15.09
C ASP A 48 10.33 4.03 15.69
N PHE A 49 10.58 5.06 14.87
CA PHE A 49 11.26 6.28 15.30
C PHE A 49 10.48 7.04 16.38
N ALA A 50 9.16 7.21 16.23
CA ALA A 50 8.36 7.93 17.22
C ALA A 50 8.36 7.23 18.58
N THR A 51 8.29 5.89 18.59
CA THR A 51 8.34 5.13 19.85
C THR A 51 9.70 5.25 20.54
N ARG A 52 10.80 5.30 19.77
CA ARG A 52 12.15 5.53 20.32
C ARG A 52 12.31 6.94 20.88
N CYS A 53 11.86 7.96 20.14
CA CYS A 53 11.89 9.34 20.64
C CYS A 53 11.09 9.48 21.93
N PHE A 54 9.91 8.86 21.98
CA PHE A 54 9.08 8.86 23.19
C PHE A 54 9.79 8.20 24.37
N THR A 55 10.35 6.99 24.20
CA THR A 55 11.03 6.29 25.29
C THR A 55 12.31 7.01 25.75
N ALA A 56 13.04 7.64 24.83
CA ALA A 56 14.20 8.47 25.16
C ALA A 56 13.82 9.60 26.13
N VAL A 57 12.72 10.31 25.85
CA VAL A 57 12.20 11.40 26.69
C VAL A 57 11.56 10.88 27.97
N ALA A 58 10.97 9.68 27.95
CA ALA A 58 10.31 9.04 29.09
C ALA A 58 11.30 8.48 30.15
N GLY A 59 12.59 8.79 30.05
CA GLY A 59 13.60 8.44 31.05
C GLY A 59 14.53 7.29 30.67
N TYR A 60 14.36 6.66 29.51
CA TYR A 60 15.33 5.67 29.01
C TYR A 60 16.59 6.32 28.40
N GLY A 61 16.56 7.64 28.15
CA GLY A 61 17.71 8.39 27.66
C GLY A 61 18.16 7.99 26.25
N SER A 62 19.44 8.17 25.96
CA SER A 62 20.03 7.93 24.63
C SER A 62 20.24 6.44 24.30
N GLU A 63 20.05 5.54 25.27
CA GLU A 63 20.30 4.10 25.11
C GLU A 63 19.45 3.47 23.99
N VAL A 64 18.25 4.01 23.77
CA VAL A 64 17.33 3.54 22.72
C VAL A 64 17.84 3.77 21.29
N PHE A 65 18.84 4.64 21.12
CA PHE A 65 19.52 4.92 19.86
C PHE A 65 20.92 4.29 19.78
N THR A 66 21.55 3.98 20.90
CA THR A 66 22.91 3.40 20.92
C THR A 66 22.92 1.88 21.04
N HIS A 67 21.78 1.26 21.38
CA HIS A 67 21.70 -0.20 21.46
C HIS A 67 21.97 -0.86 20.10
N ARG A 68 23.16 -1.47 19.96
CA ARG A 68 23.67 -2.18 18.76
C ARG A 68 23.68 -1.32 17.49
N ASP A 69 23.59 0.01 17.63
CA ASP A 69 23.53 0.99 16.53
C ASP A 69 22.50 0.64 15.42
N TYR A 70 21.40 -0.02 15.79
CA TYR A 70 20.42 -0.57 14.83
C TYR A 70 19.22 0.35 14.57
N TRP A 71 19.16 1.52 15.20
CA TRP A 71 18.01 2.44 15.15
C TRP A 71 17.66 2.91 13.73
N TRP A 72 18.65 3.07 12.88
CA TRP A 72 18.48 3.53 11.49
C TRP A 72 17.85 2.47 10.59
N VAL A 73 17.91 1.19 10.96
CA VAL A 73 17.37 0.10 10.14
C VAL A 73 15.85 0.15 10.11
N GLY A 74 15.20 0.43 11.24
CA GLY A 74 13.76 0.67 11.29
C GLY A 74 13.33 1.92 10.53
N LEU A 75 14.22 2.89 10.36
CA LEU A 75 13.97 4.13 9.64
C LEU A 75 14.11 3.96 8.12
N PHE A 76 15.21 3.39 7.62
CA PHE A 76 15.51 3.30 6.19
C PHE A 76 15.19 1.93 5.57
N GLY A 77 15.30 0.85 6.32
CA GLY A 77 15.03 -0.51 5.85
C GLY A 77 13.64 -0.66 5.21
N PRO A 78 12.56 -0.15 5.83
CA PRO A 78 11.22 -0.22 5.23
C PRO A 78 11.09 0.52 3.91
N HIS A 79 11.76 1.66 3.72
CA HIS A 79 11.71 2.41 2.47
C HIS A 79 12.35 1.61 1.33
N ILE A 80 13.53 1.05 1.57
CA ILE A 80 14.24 0.21 0.60
C ILE A 80 13.38 -1.03 0.29
N GLY A 81 12.88 -1.72 1.32
CA GLY A 81 12.02 -2.89 1.14
C GLY A 81 10.69 -2.57 0.44
N ALA A 82 10.14 -1.36 0.65
CA ALA A 82 8.92 -0.92 -0.03
C ALA A 82 9.15 -0.70 -1.52
N ILE A 83 10.25 -0.03 -1.88
CA ILE A 83 10.65 0.18 -3.28
C ILE A 83 10.86 -1.18 -3.95
N VAL A 84 11.73 -2.02 -3.41
CA VAL A 84 12.02 -3.35 -3.97
C VAL A 84 10.76 -4.19 -4.10
N GLY A 85 9.92 -4.24 -3.06
CA GLY A 85 8.67 -4.99 -3.09
C GLY A 85 7.65 -4.45 -4.09
N GLY A 86 7.63 -3.13 -4.35
CA GLY A 86 6.80 -2.52 -5.38
C GLY A 86 7.25 -2.89 -6.79
N TRP A 87 8.56 -2.81 -7.04
CA TRP A 87 9.15 -3.23 -8.32
C TRP A 87 8.93 -4.70 -8.61
N LEU A 88 9.06 -5.58 -7.61
CA LEU A 88 8.76 -7.01 -7.77
C LEU A 88 7.30 -7.26 -8.15
N TYR A 89 6.37 -6.47 -7.61
CA TYR A 89 4.95 -6.56 -7.98
C TYR A 89 4.73 -6.10 -9.41
N TYR A 90 5.26 -4.93 -9.74
CA TYR A 90 5.12 -4.33 -11.05
C TYR A 90 5.64 -5.26 -12.16
N LEU A 91 6.88 -5.73 -12.02
CA LEU A 91 7.52 -6.59 -13.01
C LEU A 91 6.92 -8.00 -13.03
N GLY A 92 6.57 -8.55 -11.87
CA GLY A 92 6.13 -9.95 -11.75
C GLY A 92 4.64 -10.17 -11.99
N VAL A 93 3.80 -9.17 -11.75
CA VAL A 93 2.34 -9.31 -11.80
C VAL A 93 1.73 -8.24 -12.71
N GLU A 94 1.99 -6.97 -12.42
CA GLU A 94 1.28 -5.86 -13.08
C GLU A 94 1.50 -5.82 -14.60
N LEU A 95 2.75 -6.03 -15.04
CA LEU A 95 3.13 -6.02 -16.45
C LEU A 95 2.51 -7.18 -17.28
N HIS A 96 1.98 -8.20 -16.61
CA HIS A 96 1.45 -9.40 -17.28
C HIS A 96 -0.07 -9.33 -17.54
N TRP A 97 -0.74 -8.25 -17.13
CA TRP A 97 -2.16 -8.07 -17.43
C TRP A 97 -2.39 -7.68 -18.89
N PRO A 98 -3.35 -8.30 -19.59
CA PRO A 98 -3.75 -7.85 -20.92
C PRO A 98 -4.38 -6.46 -20.83
N GLU A 99 -4.12 -5.61 -21.82
CA GLU A 99 -4.46 -4.18 -21.86
C GLU A 99 -5.97 -3.86 -21.99
N THR A 100 -6.87 -4.80 -21.69
CA THR A 100 -8.23 -4.82 -22.29
C THR A 100 -9.41 -4.57 -21.35
N ARG A 101 -9.31 -3.80 -20.26
CA ARG A 101 -10.49 -3.57 -19.36
C ARG A 101 -10.75 -2.16 -18.85
N ASP A 102 -9.80 -1.24 -18.98
CA ASP A 102 -10.00 0.14 -18.53
C ASP A 102 -10.46 1.05 -19.69
N ASP A 103 -10.01 0.77 -20.92
CA ASP A 103 -10.39 1.53 -22.11
C ASP A 103 -11.87 1.37 -22.47
N GLU A 104 -12.46 0.18 -22.28
CA GLU A 104 -13.89 -0.06 -22.53
C GLU A 104 -14.77 0.68 -21.51
N LYS A 105 -14.40 0.68 -20.22
CA LYS A 105 -15.19 1.35 -19.18
C LYS A 105 -15.09 2.86 -19.28
N THR A 106 -13.91 3.39 -19.60
CA THR A 106 -13.72 4.83 -19.83
C THR A 106 -14.41 5.26 -21.12
N GLY A 107 -14.40 4.42 -22.17
CA GLY A 107 -15.14 4.63 -23.42
C GLY A 107 -16.65 4.69 -23.21
N GLU A 108 -17.25 3.68 -22.57
CA GLU A 108 -18.69 3.64 -22.30
C GLU A 108 -19.15 4.81 -21.41
N HIS A 109 -18.39 5.14 -20.36
CA HIS A 109 -18.75 6.24 -19.47
C HIS A 109 -18.63 7.61 -20.16
N HIS A 110 -17.67 7.77 -21.09
CA HIS A 110 -17.56 8.96 -21.92
C HIS A 110 -18.71 9.05 -22.93
N GLU A 111 -19.05 7.96 -23.62
CA GLU A 111 -20.18 7.90 -24.56
C GLU A 111 -21.51 8.20 -23.88
N LEU A 112 -21.77 7.61 -22.70
CA LEU A 112 -22.99 7.88 -21.92
C LEU A 112 -23.07 9.35 -21.47
N THR A 113 -21.94 9.94 -21.08
CA THR A 113 -21.88 11.37 -20.69
C THR A 113 -22.15 12.29 -21.88
N VAL A 114 -21.57 11.99 -23.04
CA VAL A 114 -21.81 12.72 -24.29
C VAL A 114 -23.26 12.59 -24.74
N ALA A 115 -23.84 11.38 -24.67
CA ALA A 115 -25.23 11.14 -25.01
C ALA A 115 -26.21 11.88 -24.10
N LEU A 116 -25.94 11.92 -22.78
CA LEU A 116 -26.73 12.68 -21.81
C LEU A 116 -26.67 14.19 -22.07
N ASN A 117 -25.47 14.73 -22.32
CA ASN A 117 -25.30 16.15 -22.63
C ASN A 117 -26.04 16.53 -23.93
N SER A 118 -25.93 15.70 -24.98
CA SER A 118 -26.66 15.90 -26.24
C SER A 118 -28.18 15.83 -26.05
N ALA A 119 -28.68 14.94 -25.19
CA ALA A 119 -30.11 14.84 -24.87
C ALA A 119 -30.60 16.06 -24.07
N ASN A 120 -29.76 16.61 -23.20
CA ASN A 120 -30.08 17.79 -22.39
C ASN A 120 -30.17 19.05 -23.25
N ASP A 121 -29.23 19.25 -24.18
CA ASP A 121 -29.24 20.39 -25.12
C ASP A 121 -30.49 20.39 -26.02
N ARG A 122 -30.92 19.20 -26.50
CA ARG A 122 -32.16 19.07 -27.29
C ARG A 122 -33.41 19.45 -26.50
N LYS A 123 -33.44 19.23 -25.18
CA LYS A 123 -34.57 19.63 -24.32
C LYS A 123 -34.56 21.11 -23.97
N SER A 124 -33.40 21.76 -24.00
CA SER A 124 -33.27 23.21 -23.73
C SER A 124 -33.61 24.09 -24.93
N ALA A 125 -33.67 23.53 -26.14
CA ALA A 125 -33.91 24.24 -27.39
C ALA A 125 -35.40 24.27 -27.82
N ILE A 126 -36.31 23.73 -26.99
CA ILE A 126 -37.77 23.73 -27.15
C ILE A 126 -38.37 24.57 -26.02
#